data_AF-A0A6B2RQG6-F1
#
_entry.id   AF-A0A6B2RQG6-F1
#
_cell.length_a   1.000
_cell.length_b   1.000
_cell.length_c   1.000
_cell.angle_alpha   90.00
_cell.angle_beta   90.00
_cell.angle_gamma   90.00
#
_symmetry.space_group_name_H-M   'P 1'
#
loop_
_entity.id
_entity.type
_entity.pdbx_description
1 polymer ?
#
loop_
_entity_poly.entity_id
_entity_poly.type
_entity_poly.pdbx_seq_one_letter_code
_entity_poly.pdbx_strand_id
1 'polypeptide(L)'
;MTATSSRPDIIALLADADFKYRADTNTWSHRDGRPFSKEEQDHVLTATRSEFLDFDAQFKRFVKHRQAWADASEALQRFLAPFMQQLTVKNLGNAHELMSEEDRTEFNRLLGLVATPPRPFTANTY
;
A
#
# COMPACT_ATOMS: atom_id res chain seq x y z
N MET A 1 -19.84 -28.13 -5.42
CA MET A 1 -19.39 -27.45 -4.18
C MET A 1 -19.53 -25.96 -4.43
N THR A 2 -20.43 -25.29 -3.72
CA THR A 2 -20.54 -23.82 -3.75
C THR A 2 -19.26 -23.26 -3.17
N ALA A 3 -18.48 -22.54 -3.97
CA ALA A 3 -17.35 -21.76 -3.46
C ALA A 3 -17.94 -20.73 -2.49
N THR A 4 -17.81 -20.97 -1.18
CA THR A 4 -18.22 -19.99 -0.18
C THR A 4 -17.30 -18.80 -0.36
N SER A 5 -17.83 -17.70 -0.90
CA SER A 5 -17.10 -16.45 -1.03
C SER A 5 -16.64 -16.02 0.37
N SER A 6 -15.35 -15.70 0.52
CA SER A 6 -14.76 -15.24 1.77
C SER A 6 -15.56 -14.08 2.36
N ARG A 7 -15.82 -14.12 3.68
CA ARG A 7 -16.62 -13.10 4.37
C ARG A 7 -15.89 -11.76 4.36
N PRO A 8 -16.42 -10.72 3.67
CA PRO A 8 -15.70 -9.45 3.49
C PRO A 8 -15.37 -8.74 4.81
N ASP A 9 -16.24 -8.87 5.80
CA ASP A 9 -16.12 -8.35 7.16
C ASP A 9 -14.95 -8.99 7.93
N ILE A 10 -14.71 -10.29 7.77
CA ILE A 10 -13.53 -10.96 8.34
C ILE A 10 -12.26 -10.51 7.64
N ILE A 11 -12.27 -10.42 6.30
CA ILE A 11 -11.12 -9.91 5.54
C ILE A 11 -10.80 -8.47 5.97
N ALA A 12 -11.80 -7.65 6.28
CA ALA A 12 -11.60 -6.30 6.81
C ALA A 12 -10.93 -6.29 8.19
N LEU A 13 -11.37 -7.16 9.10
CA LEU A 13 -10.73 -7.29 10.41
C LEU A 13 -9.29 -7.80 10.30
N LEU A 14 -9.02 -8.78 9.44
CA LEU A 14 -7.66 -9.25 9.17
C LEU A 14 -6.80 -8.15 8.54
N ALA A 15 -7.38 -7.32 7.67
CA ALA A 15 -6.71 -6.17 7.06
C ALA A 15 -6.35 -5.08 8.05
N ASP A 16 -7.14 -4.92 9.11
CA ASP A 16 -6.94 -3.88 10.12
C ASP A 16 -6.18 -4.36 11.37
N ALA A 17 -5.97 -5.67 11.52
CA ALA A 17 -5.24 -6.23 12.65
C ALA A 17 -3.73 -5.89 12.63
N ASP A 18 -3.21 -5.34 13.73
CA ASP A 18 -1.84 -5.56 14.19
C ASP A 18 -1.88 -6.84 15.04
N PHE A 19 -1.47 -7.97 14.46
CA PHE A 19 -1.55 -9.36 14.98
C PHE A 19 -0.82 -9.61 16.31
N LYS A 20 -0.53 -8.56 17.08
CA LYS A 20 0.04 -8.60 18.42
C LYS A 20 -1.10 -8.61 19.43
N TYR A 21 -1.10 -9.65 20.26
CA TYR A 21 -1.96 -9.67 21.44
C TYR A 21 -1.50 -8.62 22.45
N ARG A 22 -2.45 -7.81 22.92
CA ARG A 22 -2.22 -6.94 24.06
C ARG A 22 -2.49 -7.71 25.35
N ALA A 23 -1.60 -7.58 26.33
CA ALA A 23 -1.73 -8.27 27.61
C ALA A 23 -2.87 -7.72 28.48
N ASP A 24 -3.28 -6.45 28.29
CA ASP A 24 -4.33 -5.79 29.06
C ASP A 24 -5.74 -6.22 28.65
N THR A 25 -5.98 -6.41 27.35
CA THR A 25 -7.29 -6.79 26.81
C THR A 25 -7.36 -8.25 26.35
N ASN A 26 -6.22 -8.94 26.23
CA ASN A 26 -6.10 -10.26 25.61
C ASN A 26 -6.76 -10.32 24.21
N THR A 27 -6.70 -9.22 23.47
CA THR A 27 -7.19 -9.08 22.10
C THR A 27 -6.08 -8.56 21.19
N TRP A 28 -6.25 -8.71 19.88
CA TRP A 28 -5.44 -8.01 18.89
C TRP A 28 -5.69 -6.50 18.95
N SER A 29 -4.83 -5.74 18.28
CA SER A 29 -5.04 -4.30 18.10
C SER A 29 -5.43 -4.00 16.65
N HIS A 30 -6.18 -2.94 16.46
CA HIS A 30 -6.27 -2.24 15.18
C HIS A 30 -4.93 -1.60 14.86
N ARG A 31 -4.67 -1.32 13.59
CA ARG A 31 -3.42 -0.67 13.13
C ARG A 31 -3.24 0.76 13.66
N ASP A 32 -4.33 1.40 14.10
CA ASP A 32 -4.29 2.69 14.79
C ASP A 32 -3.89 2.59 16.29
N GLY A 33 -3.71 1.36 16.80
CA GLY A 33 -3.33 1.07 18.18
C GLY A 33 -4.52 0.86 19.15
N ARG A 34 -5.76 1.07 18.71
CA ARG A 34 -6.95 0.75 19.51
C ARG A 34 -7.05 -0.77 19.71
N PRO A 35 -7.42 -1.27 20.91
CA PRO A 35 -7.68 -2.70 21.06
C PRO A 35 -8.93 -3.12 20.27
N PHE A 36 -8.92 -4.35 19.75
CA PHE A 36 -10.16 -4.98 19.26
C PHE A 36 -11.13 -5.12 20.43
N SER A 37 -12.41 -4.88 20.14
CA SER A 37 -13.51 -5.32 20.99
C SER A 37 -13.56 -6.85 21.08
N LYS A 38 -14.30 -7.36 22.06
CA LYS A 38 -14.45 -8.79 22.26
C LYS A 38 -15.20 -9.43 21.09
N GLU A 39 -16.19 -8.71 20.56
CA GLU A 39 -16.98 -9.10 19.40
C GLU A 39 -16.12 -9.15 18.13
N GLU A 40 -15.28 -8.14 17.88
CA GLU A 40 -14.33 -8.15 16.75
C GLU A 40 -13.36 -9.32 16.85
N GLN A 41 -12.81 -9.57 18.05
CA GLN A 41 -11.89 -10.68 18.30
C GLN A 41 -12.57 -12.03 18.08
N ASP A 42 -13.73 -12.26 18.69
CA ASP A 42 -14.43 -13.53 18.60
C ASP A 42 -14.86 -13.80 17.15
N HIS A 43 -15.26 -12.75 16.42
CA HIS A 43 -15.65 -12.86 15.02
C HIS A 43 -14.47 -13.19 14.09
N VAL A 44 -13.35 -12.47 14.20
CA VAL A 44 -12.16 -12.73 13.37
C VAL A 44 -11.54 -14.10 13.67
N LEU A 45 -11.68 -14.60 14.90
CA LEU A 45 -11.24 -15.96 15.25
C LEU A 45 -12.09 -17.06 14.62
N THR A 46 -13.28 -16.75 14.06
CA THR A 46 -14.04 -17.69 13.23
C THR A 46 -13.53 -17.79 11.79
N ALA A 47 -12.47 -17.05 11.44
CA ALA A 47 -11.90 -17.06 10.10
C ALA A 47 -11.45 -18.47 9.68
N THR A 48 -11.91 -18.87 8.51
CA THR A 48 -11.53 -20.11 7.85
C THR A 48 -10.13 -20.01 7.27
N ARG A 49 -9.49 -21.17 7.03
CA ARG A 49 -8.19 -21.21 6.35
C ARG A 49 -8.23 -20.54 4.97
N SER A 50 -9.32 -20.69 4.22
CA SER A 50 -9.50 -20.02 2.93
C SER A 50 -9.50 -18.50 3.07
N GLU A 51 -10.17 -17.95 4.10
CA GLU A 51 -10.20 -16.50 4.35
C GLU A 51 -8.80 -15.97 4.71
N PHE A 52 -8.00 -16.72 5.46
CA PHE A 52 -6.59 -16.37 5.70
C PHE A 52 -5.73 -16.38 4.43
N LEU A 53 -5.94 -17.36 3.54
CA LEU A 53 -5.21 -17.44 2.27
C LEU A 53 -5.59 -16.29 1.33
N ASP A 54 -6.87 -15.93 1.29
CA ASP A 54 -7.35 -14.79 0.51
C ASP A 54 -6.79 -13.47 1.04
N PHE A 55 -6.81 -13.28 2.37
CA PHE A 55 -6.15 -12.14 3.02
C PHE A 55 -4.65 -12.08 2.67
N ASP A 56 -3.91 -13.19 2.81
CA ASP A 56 -2.48 -13.24 2.51
C ASP A 56 -2.19 -12.89 1.04
N ALA A 57 -3.01 -13.38 0.11
CA ALA A 57 -2.90 -13.06 -1.30
C ALA A 57 -3.13 -11.56 -1.57
N GLN A 58 -4.17 -10.96 -0.98
CA GLN A 58 -4.44 -9.51 -1.09
C GLN A 58 -3.31 -8.69 -0.45
N PHE A 59 -2.84 -9.09 0.73
CA PHE A 59 -1.78 -8.39 1.45
C PHE A 59 -0.46 -8.42 0.67
N LYS A 60 -0.08 -9.55 0.07
CA LYS A 60 1.10 -9.66 -0.79
C LYS A 60 1.02 -8.74 -2.01
N ARG A 61 -0.15 -8.62 -2.65
CA ARG A 61 -0.37 -7.69 -3.77
C ARG A 61 -0.21 -6.25 -3.33
N PHE A 62 -0.79 -5.89 -2.19
CA PHE A 62 -0.64 -4.56 -1.59
C PHE A 62 0.83 -4.23 -1.29
N VAL A 63 1.55 -5.12 -0.62
CA VAL A 63 2.98 -4.92 -0.30
C VAL A 63 3.79 -4.74 -1.57
N LYS A 64 3.56 -5.58 -2.60
CA LYS A 64 4.24 -5.46 -3.90
C LYS A 64 3.95 -4.13 -4.58
N HIS A 65 2.70 -3.70 -4.59
CA HIS A 65 2.31 -2.42 -5.20
C HIS A 65 2.93 -1.23 -4.44
N ARG A 66 2.92 -1.27 -3.10
CA ARG A 66 3.54 -0.25 -2.26
C ARG A 66 5.05 -0.16 -2.50
N GLN A 67 5.73 -1.32 -2.60
CA GLN A 67 7.16 -1.37 -2.90
C GLN A 67 7.44 -0.78 -4.29
N ALA A 68 6.70 -1.22 -5.31
CA ALA A 68 6.87 -0.70 -6.67
C ALA A 68 6.67 0.81 -6.76
N TRP A 69 5.71 1.36 -6.03
CA TRP A 69 5.49 2.81 -5.94
C TRP A 69 6.66 3.53 -5.23
N ALA A 70 7.17 2.96 -4.13
CA ALA A 70 8.31 3.52 -3.40
C ALA A 70 9.58 3.52 -4.28
N ASP A 71 9.85 2.41 -4.97
CA ASP A 71 10.97 2.26 -5.89
C ASP A 71 10.87 3.27 -7.05
N ALA A 72 9.67 3.42 -7.64
CA ALA A 72 9.43 4.40 -8.70
C ALA A 72 9.57 5.85 -8.21
N SER A 73 9.14 6.13 -6.98
CA SER A 73 9.30 7.46 -6.36
C SER A 73 10.77 7.81 -6.14
N GLU A 74 11.55 6.85 -5.66
CA GLU A 74 12.99 7.03 -5.51
C GLU A 74 13.69 7.19 -6.87
N ALA A 75 13.30 6.38 -7.87
CA ALA A 75 13.81 6.50 -9.23
C ALA A 75 13.50 7.87 -9.85
N LEU A 76 12.28 8.37 -9.70
CA LEU A 76 11.89 9.70 -10.17
C LEU A 76 12.72 10.81 -9.49
N GLN A 77 12.93 10.72 -8.18
CA GLN A 77 13.77 11.68 -7.46
C GLN A 77 15.22 11.68 -7.97
N ARG A 78 15.81 10.49 -8.13
CA ARG A 78 17.17 10.33 -8.67
C ARG A 78 17.27 10.85 -10.10
N PHE A 79 16.27 10.57 -10.93
CA PHE A 79 16.18 11.04 -12.31
C PHE A 79 16.11 12.57 -12.40
N LEU A 80 15.32 13.22 -11.53
CA LEU A 80 15.17 14.67 -11.53
C LEU A 80 16.38 15.41 -10.95
N ALA A 81 17.17 14.76 -10.09
CA ALA A 81 18.24 15.42 -9.33
C ALA A 81 19.27 16.18 -10.21
N PRO A 82 19.80 15.61 -11.32
CA PRO A 82 20.75 16.32 -12.18
C PRO A 82 20.17 17.57 -12.86
N PHE A 83 18.89 17.54 -13.27
CA PHE A 83 18.23 18.70 -13.86
C PHE A 83 18.02 19.78 -12.80
N MET A 84 17.57 19.40 -11.61
CA MET A 84 17.36 20.32 -10.49
C MET A 84 18.65 20.97 -9.99
N GLN A 85 19.80 20.31 -10.15
CA GLN A 85 21.11 20.87 -9.79
C GLN A 85 21.57 21.96 -10.77
N GLN A 86 21.16 21.91 -12.03
CA GLN A 86 21.52 22.90 -13.06
C GLN A 86 20.69 24.19 -12.95
N LEU A 87 19.56 24.14 -12.24
CA LEU A 87 18.63 25.25 -12.14
C LEU A 87 18.98 26.19 -10.99
N THR A 88 19.06 27.49 -11.29
CA THR A 88 19.06 28.55 -10.27
C THR A 88 17.72 28.60 -9.52
N VAL A 89 16.61 28.43 -10.24
CA VAL A 89 15.25 28.34 -9.68
C VAL A 89 14.75 26.92 -9.84
N LYS A 90 14.73 26.17 -8.72
CA LYS A 90 14.35 24.76 -8.69
C LYS A 90 12.84 24.58 -8.79
N ASN A 91 12.35 24.49 -10.02
CA ASN A 91 10.96 24.14 -10.30
C ASN A 91 10.92 23.03 -11.36
N LEU A 92 9.83 22.26 -11.37
CA LEU A 92 9.69 21.11 -12.26
C LEU A 92 9.52 21.52 -13.73
N GLY A 93 8.88 22.65 -14.01
CA GLY A 93 8.69 23.16 -15.37
C GLY A 93 10.01 23.48 -16.07
N ASN A 94 10.89 24.21 -15.40
CA ASN A 94 12.24 24.54 -15.84
C ASN A 94 13.08 23.25 -15.99
N ALA A 95 12.92 22.29 -15.08
CA ALA A 95 13.64 21.01 -15.20
C ALA A 95 13.19 20.25 -16.46
N HIS A 96 11.89 20.28 -16.76
CA HIS A 96 11.30 19.69 -17.97
C HIS A 96 11.75 20.39 -19.26
N GLU A 97 12.04 21.69 -19.23
CA GLU A 97 12.62 22.43 -20.35
C GLU A 97 14.06 21.97 -20.68
N LEU A 98 14.83 21.56 -19.67
CA LEU A 98 16.19 21.01 -19.85
C LEU A 98 16.22 19.57 -20.38
N MET A 99 15.11 18.84 -20.29
CA MET A 99 15.01 17.44 -20.70
C MET A 99 14.98 17.29 -22.23
N SER A 100 15.74 16.31 -22.74
CA SER A 100 15.58 15.83 -24.11
C SER A 100 14.23 15.13 -24.32
N GLU A 101 13.89 14.77 -25.56
CA GLU A 101 12.68 13.99 -25.84
C GLU A 101 12.71 12.59 -25.19
N GLU A 102 13.90 11.97 -25.14
CA GLU A 102 14.11 10.69 -24.47
C GLU A 102 13.93 10.84 -22.95
N ASP A 103 14.50 11.89 -22.36
CA ASP A 103 14.33 12.20 -20.94
C ASP A 103 12.87 12.46 -20.58
N ARG A 104 12.13 13.20 -21.42
CA ARG A 104 10.69 13.45 -21.22
C ARG A 104 9.88 12.15 -21.29
N THR A 105 10.29 11.21 -22.13
CA THR A 105 9.64 9.89 -22.23
C THR A 105 9.84 9.10 -20.95
N GLU A 106 11.07 9.03 -20.44
CA GLU A 106 11.35 8.33 -19.16
C GLU A 106 10.72 9.06 -17.97
N PHE A 107 10.74 10.39 -17.96
CA PHE A 107 10.04 11.21 -16.96
C PHE A 107 8.54 10.87 -16.90
N ASN A 108 7.85 10.86 -18.04
CA ASN A 108 6.42 10.56 -18.11
C ASN A 108 6.12 9.12 -17.66
N ARG A 109 6.99 8.16 -18.00
CA ARG A 109 6.89 6.78 -17.53
C ARG A 109 6.99 6.71 -16.01
N LEU A 110 8.02 7.31 -15.41
CA LEU A 110 8.22 7.33 -13.96
C LEU A 110 7.10 8.08 -13.24
N LEU A 111 6.65 9.21 -13.80
CA LEU A 111 5.52 9.96 -13.28
C LEU A 111 4.23 9.12 -13.28
N GLY A 112 3.98 8.37 -14.35
CA GLY A 112 2.84 7.45 -14.45
C GLY A 112 2.85 6.36 -13.37
N LEU A 113 4.03 5.86 -12.99
CA LEU A 113 4.18 4.85 -11.93
C LEU A 113 3.88 5.42 -10.53
N VAL A 114 4.14 6.70 -10.30
CA VAL A 114 3.94 7.35 -8.99
C VAL A 114 2.62 8.12 -8.87
N ALA A 115 1.92 8.37 -9.99
CA ALA A 115 0.73 9.20 -10.05
C ALA A 115 -0.40 8.75 -9.11
N THR A 116 -0.46 7.46 -8.80
CA THR A 116 -1.42 6.91 -7.83
C THR A 116 -0.66 6.38 -6.62
N PRO A 117 -0.67 7.10 -5.49
CA PRO A 117 -0.08 6.59 -4.26
C PRO A 117 -0.84 5.36 -3.76
N PRO A 118 -0.16 4.41 -3.09
CA PRO A 118 -0.79 3.27 -2.46
C PRO A 118 -1.81 3.76 -1.43
N ARG A 119 -3.04 3.25 -1.50
CA ARG A 119 -4.05 3.50 -0.46
C ARG A 119 -3.73 2.65 0.77
N PRO A 120 -4.18 3.04 1.98
CA PRO A 120 -4.15 2.14 3.12
C PRO A 120 -4.77 0.78 2.74
N PHE A 121 -4.19 -0.31 3.27
CA PHE A 121 -4.72 -1.63 2.98
C PHE A 121 -6.07 -1.81 3.68
N THR A 122 -7.15 -1.72 2.91
CA THR A 122 -8.53 -2.01 3.29
C THR A 122 -9.03 -3.26 2.58
N ALA A 123 -10.06 -3.93 3.12
CA ALA A 123 -10.65 -5.10 2.46
C ALA A 123 -11.06 -4.80 1.02
N ASN A 124 -10.85 -5.76 0.11
CA ASN A 124 -11.26 -5.72 -1.30
C ASN A 124 -10.60 -4.62 -2.16
N THR A 125 -9.42 -4.13 -1.77
CA THR A 125 -8.75 -3.03 -2.49
C THR A 125 -7.78 -3.53 -3.59
N TYR A 126 -7.37 -4.80 -3.57
CA TYR A 126 -6.30 -5.34 -4.43
C TYR A 126 -6.49 -6.82 -4.82
#